data_AF-A0A418CMT1-F1
#
_entry.id   AF-A0A418CMT1-F1
#
_cell.length_a   1.000
_cell.length_b   1.000
_cell.length_c   1.000
_cell.angle_alpha   90.00
_cell.angle_beta   90.00
_cell.angle_gamma   90.00
#
_symmetry.space_group_name_H-M   'P 1'
#
loop_
_entity.id
_entity.type
_entity.pdbx_description
1 polymer ?
#
loop_
_entity_poly.entity_id
_entity_poly.type
_entity_poly.pdbx_seq_one_letter_code
_entity_poly.pdbx_strand_id
1 'polypeptide(L)'
;MVVTLLELRYGRFKETFSKCNSNQKKCSLWERLRLQFNIIVGGDNAVTTTSLKNKEYDIRAKYKAIRIKEAATGNDSDIPIDYPVYWDDMVAAFGDMRGLGDVEFGDDVPFPTENSGQADKRKAVDDLESQRQQRSKSKVDIGAGLVSLGDALAKGLVDAAAFRSVPDSSIAAVATLLAETKEILVSTGVINERTIAALERGNEIQAKLLMFLESKQ
;
A
#
# COMPACT_ATOMS: atom_id res chain seq x y z
N MET A 1 10.73 1.00 8.93
CA MET A 1 9.94 1.91 8.08
C MET A 1 9.91 1.48 6.62
N VAL A 2 11.05 1.34 5.90
CA VAL A 2 11.04 0.88 4.49
C VAL A 2 10.77 -0.62 4.39
N VAL A 3 11.49 -1.43 5.18
CA VAL A 3 11.29 -2.89 5.26
C VAL A 3 9.85 -3.25 5.60
N THR A 4 9.29 -2.61 6.63
CA THR A 4 7.89 -2.80 7.04
C THR A 4 6.89 -2.43 5.93
N LEU A 5 7.19 -1.43 5.10
CA LEU A 5 6.34 -1.09 3.95
C LEU A 5 6.41 -2.19 2.87
N LEU A 6 7.62 -2.69 2.58
CA LEU A 6 7.83 -3.76 1.60
C LEU A 6 7.11 -5.05 2.02
N GLU A 7 7.28 -5.48 3.27
CA GLU A 7 6.63 -6.67 3.83
C GLU A 7 5.10 -6.57 3.81
N LEU A 8 4.54 -5.42 4.18
CA LEU A 8 3.10 -5.23 4.16
C LEU A 8 2.58 -5.17 2.73
N ARG A 9 3.17 -4.35 1.85
CA ARG A 9 2.65 -4.09 0.51
C ARG A 9 2.82 -5.25 -0.45
N TYR A 10 4.00 -5.90 -0.42
CA TYR A 10 4.41 -6.95 -1.35
C TYR A 10 4.53 -8.33 -0.69
N GLY A 11 4.33 -8.43 0.63
CA GLY A 11 4.07 -9.70 1.30
C GLY A 11 2.59 -9.85 1.59
N ARG A 12 2.13 -9.29 2.71
CA ARG A 12 0.77 -9.54 3.26
C ARG A 12 -0.37 -9.08 2.35
N PHE A 13 -0.24 -7.91 1.73
CA PHE A 13 -1.27 -7.34 0.86
C PHE A 13 -1.03 -7.60 -0.63
N LYS A 14 0.04 -8.33 -1.02
CA LYS A 14 0.43 -8.54 -2.43
C LYS A 14 -0.75 -8.99 -3.29
N GLU A 15 -1.33 -10.13 -2.94
CA GLU A 15 -2.43 -10.73 -3.70
C GLU A 15 -3.67 -9.84 -3.73
N THR A 16 -4.02 -9.21 -2.61
CA THR A 16 -5.20 -8.35 -2.53
C THR A 16 -5.10 -7.13 -3.42
N PHE A 17 -3.90 -6.56 -3.59
CA PHE A 17 -3.70 -5.46 -4.52
C PHE A 17 -3.61 -5.94 -5.98
N SER A 18 -3.00 -7.09 -6.25
CA SER A 18 -2.93 -7.66 -7.61
C SER A 18 -4.32 -8.03 -8.14
N LYS A 19 -5.19 -8.57 -7.30
CA LYS A 19 -6.58 -8.94 -7.66
C LYS A 19 -7.52 -7.72 -7.76
N CYS A 20 -7.04 -6.51 -7.45
CA CYS A 20 -7.87 -5.31 -7.33
C CYS A 20 -7.88 -4.46 -8.62
N ASN A 21 -8.99 -4.52 -9.36
CA ASN A 21 -9.18 -3.80 -10.62
C ASN A 21 -9.88 -2.43 -10.52
N SER A 22 -10.42 -2.05 -9.35
CA SER A 22 -11.15 -0.79 -9.15
C SER A 22 -10.33 0.23 -8.36
N ASN A 23 -10.30 1.48 -8.83
CA ASN A 23 -9.60 2.58 -8.16
C ASN A 23 -10.12 2.84 -6.74
N GLN A 24 -11.44 2.73 -6.53
CA GLN A 24 -12.04 2.91 -5.20
C GLN A 24 -11.56 1.81 -4.23
N LYS A 25 -11.50 0.56 -4.69
CA LYS A 25 -10.97 -0.57 -3.90
C LYS A 25 -9.46 -0.43 -3.66
N LYS A 26 -8.70 0.10 -4.63
CA LYS A 26 -7.28 0.42 -4.42
C LYS A 26 -7.11 1.49 -3.34
N CYS A 27 -7.94 2.54 -3.34
CA CYS A 27 -7.90 3.59 -2.30
C CYS A 27 -8.17 3.02 -0.90
N SER A 28 -9.20 2.19 -0.73
CA SER A 28 -9.49 1.59 0.58
C SER A 28 -8.42 0.59 1.04
N LEU A 29 -7.79 -0.15 0.11
CA LEU A 29 -6.64 -1.00 0.43
C LEU A 29 -5.44 -0.19 0.90
N TRP A 30 -5.17 0.96 0.27
CA TRP A 30 -4.12 1.87 0.71
C TRP A 30 -4.37 2.45 2.11
N GLU A 31 -5.61 2.78 2.43
CA GLU A 31 -5.99 3.21 3.78
C GLU A 31 -5.80 2.11 4.82
N ARG A 32 -6.21 0.87 4.48
CA ARG A 32 -6.02 -0.29 5.35
C ARG A 32 -4.54 -0.60 5.58
N LEU A 33 -3.73 -0.52 4.52
CA LEU A 33 -2.29 -0.70 4.61
C LEU A 33 -1.67 0.38 5.49
N ARG A 34 -2.06 1.65 5.33
CA ARG A 34 -1.60 2.77 6.18
C ARG A 34 -1.88 2.52 7.66
N LEU A 35 -3.09 2.07 8.00
CA LEU A 35 -3.46 1.77 9.39
C LEU A 35 -2.56 0.67 9.97
N GLN A 36 -2.39 -0.44 9.26
CA GLN A 36 -1.50 -1.53 9.68
C GLN A 36 -0.05 -1.07 9.83
N PHE A 37 0.42 -0.25 8.88
CA PHE A 37 1.76 0.32 8.90
C PHE A 37 2.00 1.20 10.14
N ASN A 38 1.05 2.09 10.46
CA ASN A 38 1.17 2.99 11.62
C ASN A 38 1.10 2.22 12.95
N ILE A 39 0.32 1.13 13.03
CA ILE A 39 0.30 0.25 14.21
C ILE A 39 1.67 -0.40 14.43
N ILE A 40 2.29 -0.92 13.37
CA ILE A 40 3.56 -1.66 13.47
C ILE A 40 4.74 -0.71 13.70
N VAL A 41 4.80 0.42 13.01
CA VAL A 41 5.93 1.36 13.09
C VAL A 41 5.90 2.17 14.39
N GLY A 42 4.73 2.33 15.02
CA GLY A 42 4.57 2.86 16.38
C GLY A 42 5.35 4.15 16.65
N GLY A 43 4.78 5.30 16.31
CA GLY A 43 5.41 6.60 16.59
C GLY A 43 4.40 7.74 16.68
N ASP A 44 4.83 8.85 17.29
CA ASP A 44 3.99 10.03 17.58
C ASP A 44 3.44 10.72 16.31
N ASN A 45 4.08 10.50 15.17
CA ASN A 45 3.67 11.05 13.88
C ASN A 45 3.12 9.95 12.96
N ALA A 46 1.80 9.81 12.95
CA ALA A 46 1.11 8.89 12.06
C ALA A 46 1.39 9.23 10.58
N VAL A 47 1.84 8.24 9.80
CA VAL A 47 2.11 8.42 8.37
C VAL A 47 0.79 8.53 7.61
N THR A 48 0.70 9.51 6.71
CA THR A 48 -0.47 9.71 5.84
C THR A 48 -0.45 8.76 4.64
N THR A 49 -1.61 8.48 4.05
CA THR A 49 -1.70 7.63 2.86
C THR A 49 -0.85 8.17 1.71
N THR A 50 -0.84 9.50 1.52
CA THR A 50 -0.04 10.18 0.50
C THR A 50 1.45 9.99 0.72
N SER A 51 1.94 10.20 1.95
CA SER A 51 3.35 10.01 2.29
C SER A 51 3.80 8.56 2.05
N LEU A 52 2.94 7.60 2.41
CA LEU A 52 3.23 6.19 2.23
C LEU A 52 3.28 5.77 0.76
N LYS A 53 2.36 6.29 -0.06
CA LYS A 53 2.37 6.12 -1.53
C LYS A 53 3.62 6.72 -2.17
N ASN A 54 3.98 7.95 -1.79
CA ASN A 54 5.18 8.61 -2.30
C ASN A 54 6.43 7.79 -1.93
N LYS A 55 6.50 7.25 -0.71
CA LYS A 55 7.61 6.39 -0.29
C LYS A 55 7.70 5.11 -1.12
N GLU A 56 6.56 4.48 -1.41
CA GLU A 56 6.51 3.29 -2.28
C GLU A 56 6.99 3.61 -3.70
N TYR A 57 6.56 4.75 -4.26
CA TYR A 57 7.02 5.23 -5.55
C TYR A 57 8.55 5.44 -5.57
N ASP A 58 9.11 6.12 -4.57
CA ASP A 58 10.56 6.37 -4.47
C ASP A 58 11.37 5.07 -4.39
N ILE A 59 10.89 4.11 -3.59
CA ILE A 59 11.49 2.77 -3.44
C ILE A 59 11.51 2.07 -4.80
N ARG A 60 10.38 2.09 -5.52
CA ARG A 60 10.25 1.47 -6.84
C ARG A 60 11.17 2.13 -7.86
N ALA A 61 11.23 3.45 -7.90
CA ALA A 61 12.08 4.21 -8.80
C ALA A 61 13.57 3.91 -8.56
N LYS A 62 13.99 3.84 -7.28
CA LYS A 62 15.35 3.46 -6.90
C LYS A 62 15.72 2.04 -7.34
N TYR A 63 14.82 1.07 -7.12
CA TYR A 63 15.06 -0.30 -7.57
C TYR A 63 15.25 -0.38 -9.09
N LYS A 64 14.38 0.28 -9.88
CA LYS A 64 14.52 0.36 -11.34
C LYS A 64 15.84 1.01 -11.76
N ALA A 65 16.22 2.13 -11.13
CA ALA A 65 17.46 2.83 -11.44
C ALA A 65 18.70 1.98 -11.18
N ILE A 66 18.73 1.21 -10.08
CA ILE A 66 19.81 0.29 -9.77
C ILE A 66 19.87 -0.86 -10.79
N ARG A 67 18.72 -1.46 -11.16
CA ARG A 67 18.68 -2.50 -12.20
C ARG A 67 19.16 -2.02 -13.56
N ILE A 68 18.84 -0.78 -13.93
CA ILE A 68 19.33 -0.17 -15.18
C ILE A 68 20.85 0.01 -15.12
N LYS A 69 21.37 0.48 -13.98
CA LYS A 69 22.82 0.59 -13.77
C LYS A 69 23.50 -0.77 -13.83
N GLU A 70 22.98 -1.80 -13.15
CA GLU A 70 23.50 -3.18 -13.23
C GLU A 70 23.58 -3.69 -14.67
N ALA A 71 22.53 -3.46 -15.48
CA ALA A 71 22.48 -3.87 -16.88
C ALA A 71 23.46 -3.07 -17.76
N ALA A 72 23.66 -1.77 -17.48
CA ALA A 72 24.57 -0.91 -18.22
C ALA A 72 26.04 -1.15 -17.86
N THR A 73 26.33 -1.56 -16.63
CA THR A 73 27.68 -1.77 -16.11
C THR A 73 28.35 -3.03 -16.67
N GLY A 74 27.60 -3.94 -17.31
CA GLY A 74 28.13 -4.99 -18.21
C GLY A 74 29.59 -5.42 -17.99
N ASN A 75 29.89 -6.03 -16.84
CA ASN A 75 31.22 -6.52 -16.41
C ASN A 75 32.34 -5.50 -16.09
N ASP A 76 32.14 -4.18 -16.15
CA ASP A 76 33.16 -3.21 -15.71
C ASP A 76 32.97 -2.82 -14.24
N SER A 77 33.79 -3.42 -13.39
CA SER A 77 33.86 -3.27 -11.93
C SER A 77 34.16 -1.85 -11.41
N ASP A 78 34.36 -0.86 -12.28
CA ASP A 78 34.93 0.45 -11.92
C ASP A 78 33.91 1.49 -11.44
N ILE A 79 32.60 1.23 -11.58
CA ILE A 79 31.55 2.07 -10.97
C ILE A 79 30.84 1.24 -9.89
N PRO A 80 31.27 1.35 -8.62
CA PRO A 80 30.57 0.72 -7.51
C PRO A 80 29.11 1.14 -7.48
N ILE A 81 28.21 0.18 -7.68
CA ILE A 81 26.78 0.38 -7.50
C ILE A 81 26.53 0.43 -6.00
N ASP A 82 26.10 1.59 -5.50
CA ASP A 82 25.72 1.75 -4.10
C ASP A 82 24.35 1.13 -3.86
N TYR A 83 24.35 0.00 -3.15
CA TYR A 83 23.14 -0.73 -2.79
C TYR A 83 22.60 -0.22 -1.45
N PRO A 84 21.31 0.16 -1.37
CA PRO A 84 20.69 0.47 -0.09
C PRO A 84 20.74 -0.70 0.88
N VAL A 85 20.77 -0.43 2.18
CA VAL A 85 20.81 -1.48 3.24
C VAL A 85 19.64 -2.48 3.14
N TYR A 86 18.49 -2.05 2.61
CA TYR A 86 17.29 -2.89 2.39
C TYR A 86 17.22 -3.47 0.97
N TRP A 87 18.35 -3.56 0.25
CA TRP A 87 18.40 -4.06 -1.11
C TRP A 87 17.88 -5.49 -1.23
N ASP A 88 18.25 -6.37 -0.31
CA ASP A 88 17.77 -7.75 -0.31
C ASP A 88 16.24 -7.83 -0.16
N ASP A 89 15.65 -6.96 0.66
CA ASP A 89 14.19 -6.85 0.80
C ASP A 89 13.53 -6.33 -0.49
N MET A 90 14.18 -5.38 -1.19
CA MET A 90 13.73 -4.93 -2.50
C MET A 90 13.80 -6.04 -3.54
N VAL A 91 14.88 -6.83 -3.56
CA VAL A 91 15.04 -7.96 -4.46
C VAL A 91 14.02 -9.06 -4.13
N ALA A 92 13.74 -9.33 -2.86
CA ALA A 92 12.68 -10.27 -2.47
C ALA A 92 11.29 -9.77 -2.89
N ALA A 93 11.00 -8.48 -2.72
CA ALA A 93 9.72 -7.88 -3.06
C ALA A 93 9.48 -7.73 -4.57
N PHE A 94 10.52 -7.36 -5.33
CA PHE A 94 10.44 -7.00 -6.75
C PHE A 94 11.12 -7.99 -7.71
N GLY A 95 12.01 -8.86 -7.24
CA GLY A 95 12.85 -9.73 -8.07
C GLY A 95 12.09 -10.85 -8.78
N ASP A 96 10.95 -11.28 -8.22
CA ASP A 96 10.01 -12.22 -8.83
C ASP A 96 9.00 -11.52 -9.76
N MET A 97 8.90 -10.19 -9.72
CA MET A 97 7.98 -9.39 -10.54
C MET A 97 8.54 -9.14 -11.95
N ARG A 98 9.43 -10.02 -12.45
CA ARG A 98 10.03 -9.94 -13.79
C ARG A 98 8.94 -10.13 -14.85
N GLY A 99 8.40 -9.01 -15.35
CA GLY A 99 7.45 -9.01 -16.46
C GLY A 99 6.34 -7.96 -16.40
N LEU A 100 6.13 -7.26 -15.29
CA LEU A 100 5.19 -6.13 -15.24
C LEU A 100 5.87 -4.84 -15.76
N GLY A 101 6.25 -4.88 -17.03
CA GLY A 101 6.42 -3.65 -17.81
C GLY A 101 5.08 -2.92 -17.85
N ASP A 102 5.08 -1.64 -17.50
CA ASP A 102 4.13 -0.53 -17.71
C ASP A 102 2.59 -0.74 -17.82
N VAL A 103 2.05 -1.96 -17.77
CA VAL A 103 0.65 -2.28 -18.12
C VAL A 103 -0.21 -2.55 -16.88
N GLU A 104 0.32 -3.04 -15.76
CA GLU A 104 -0.49 -3.30 -14.55
C GLU A 104 -0.44 -2.20 -13.49
N PHE A 105 0.45 -1.21 -13.63
CA PHE A 105 0.71 -0.27 -12.54
C PHE A 105 0.05 1.09 -12.65
N GLY A 106 -0.83 1.30 -13.64
CA GLY A 106 -1.70 2.47 -13.74
C GLY A 106 -0.91 3.76 -13.77
N ASP A 107 -0.68 4.27 -14.97
CA ASP A 107 -0.22 5.62 -15.17
C ASP A 107 -1.30 6.61 -14.66
N ASP A 108 -1.39 6.78 -13.34
CA ASP A 108 -1.98 7.96 -12.74
C ASP A 108 -0.85 9.00 -12.69
N VAL A 109 -0.78 9.75 -13.80
CA VAL A 109 -0.23 11.10 -13.95
C VAL A 109 0.87 11.44 -12.93
N PRO A 110 2.14 11.57 -13.37
CA PRO A 110 3.19 12.10 -12.52
C PRO A 110 2.76 13.45 -11.95
N PHE A 111 2.53 13.52 -10.63
CA PHE A 111 2.54 14.80 -9.94
C PHE A 111 3.92 15.42 -10.18
N PRO A 112 4.02 16.68 -10.65
CA PRO A 112 5.30 17.23 -11.06
C PRO A 112 6.22 17.28 -9.84
N THR A 113 7.21 16.39 -9.81
CA THR A 113 8.32 16.51 -8.89
C THR A 113 9.32 17.40 -9.59
N GLU A 114 9.41 18.64 -9.11
CA GLU A 114 10.39 19.61 -9.55
C GLU A 114 11.80 19.06 -9.29
N ASN A 115 12.44 18.47 -10.31
CA ASN A 115 13.88 18.56 -10.57
C ASN A 115 14.33 17.52 -11.62
N SER A 116 14.18 17.85 -12.90
CA SER A 116 15.14 17.46 -13.94
C SER A 116 14.83 18.16 -15.26
N GLY A 117 15.80 18.90 -15.81
CA GLY A 117 15.80 19.33 -17.21
C GLY A 117 15.37 20.78 -17.48
N GLN A 118 16.25 21.73 -17.21
CA GLN A 118 16.06 23.17 -17.47
C GLN A 118 16.18 23.56 -18.96
N ALA A 119 16.20 22.60 -19.89
CA ALA A 119 16.37 22.85 -21.33
C ALA A 119 15.08 22.72 -22.16
N ASP A 120 14.06 21.97 -21.70
CA ASP A 120 12.81 21.75 -22.47
C ASP A 120 11.69 22.75 -22.17
N LYS A 121 11.90 23.65 -21.19
CA LYS A 121 10.87 24.60 -20.72
C LYS A 121 10.51 25.71 -21.70
N ARG A 122 11.26 25.90 -22.80
CA ARG A 122 10.96 26.99 -23.77
C ARG A 122 9.98 26.59 -24.88
N LYS A 123 9.75 25.29 -25.12
CA LYS A 123 8.73 24.84 -26.11
C LYS A 123 7.36 24.56 -25.49
N ALA A 124 7.33 24.04 -24.27
CA ALA A 124 6.06 23.72 -23.59
C ALA A 124 5.26 24.96 -23.14
N VAL A 125 5.92 26.12 -22.96
CA VAL A 125 5.25 27.37 -22.59
C VAL A 125 4.53 27.99 -23.80
N ASP A 126 5.15 27.96 -24.99
CA ASP A 126 4.54 28.48 -26.23
C ASP A 126 3.30 27.67 -26.66
N ASP A 127 3.32 26.35 -26.48
CA ASP A 127 2.16 25.49 -26.78
C ASP A 127 1.01 25.69 -25.77
N LEU A 128 1.32 25.87 -24.48
CA LEU A 128 0.32 26.12 -23.45
C LEU A 128 -0.32 27.52 -23.57
N GLU A 129 0.45 28.52 -24.01
CA GLU A 129 -0.03 29.87 -24.28
C GLU A 129 -0.86 29.91 -25.57
N SER A 130 -0.46 29.17 -26.61
CA SER A 130 -1.26 28.96 -27.84
C SER A 130 -2.59 28.27 -27.55
N GLN A 131 -2.62 27.28 -26.64
CA GLN A 131 -3.84 26.58 -26.23
C GLN A 131 -4.76 27.45 -25.35
N ARG A 132 -4.20 28.34 -24.51
CA ARG A 132 -4.98 29.34 -23.75
C ARG A 132 -5.60 30.39 -24.67
N GLN A 133 -4.88 30.85 -25.69
CA GLN A 133 -5.39 31.81 -26.68
C GLN A 133 -6.46 31.20 -27.62
N GLN A 134 -6.46 29.88 -27.82
CA GLN A 134 -7.54 29.18 -28.53
C GLN A 134 -8.82 29.04 -27.71
N ARG A 135 -8.72 28.87 -26.38
CA ARG A 135 -9.90 28.78 -25.48
C ARG A 135 -10.56 30.14 -25.19
N SER A 136 -9.87 31.26 -25.38
CA SER A 136 -10.46 32.59 -25.20
C SER A 136 -11.30 33.07 -26.39
N LYS A 137 -11.36 32.31 -27.49
CA LYS A 137 -12.13 32.67 -28.71
C LYS A 137 -13.50 31.99 -28.82
N SER A 138 -13.79 30.96 -28.02
CA SER A 138 -15.14 30.41 -27.96
C SER A 138 -15.98 31.25 -26.98
N LYS A 139 -16.99 31.95 -27.51
CA LYS A 139 -18.11 32.45 -26.69
C LYS A 139 -18.71 31.25 -25.97
N VAL A 140 -18.31 31.03 -24.73
CA VAL A 140 -18.95 30.04 -23.86
C VAL A 140 -20.35 30.57 -23.60
N ASP A 141 -21.36 29.83 -24.05
CA ASP A 141 -22.75 30.15 -23.74
C ASP A 141 -22.99 29.88 -22.26
N ILE A 142 -22.88 30.93 -21.45
CA ILE A 142 -23.01 30.90 -19.99
C ILE A 142 -24.37 30.31 -19.59
N GLY A 143 -25.41 30.48 -20.42
CA GLY A 143 -26.73 29.89 -20.20
C GLY A 143 -26.70 28.37 -20.21
N ALA A 144 -26.07 27.77 -21.23
CA ALA A 144 -25.89 26.31 -21.30
C ALA A 144 -25.01 25.78 -20.15
N GLY A 145 -23.98 26.54 -19.77
CA GLY A 145 -23.13 26.22 -18.63
C GLY A 145 -23.89 26.17 -17.30
N LEU A 146 -24.82 27.10 -17.08
CA LEU A 146 -25.60 27.17 -15.86
C LEU A 146 -26.64 26.04 -15.75
N VAL A 147 -27.27 25.67 -16.87
CA VAL A 147 -28.21 24.53 -16.92
C VAL A 147 -27.48 23.22 -16.63
N SER A 148 -26.32 23.00 -17.26
CA SER A 148 -25.50 21.80 -17.01
C SER A 148 -25.04 21.70 -15.55
N LEU A 149 -24.72 22.84 -14.91
CA LEU A 149 -24.39 22.90 -13.49
C LEU A 149 -25.60 22.54 -12.61
N GLY A 150 -26.78 23.07 -12.95
CA GLY A 150 -28.03 22.76 -12.25
C GLY A 150 -28.37 21.27 -12.30
N ASP A 151 -28.25 20.65 -13.47
CA ASP A 151 -28.50 19.21 -13.65
C ASP A 151 -27.50 18.35 -12.89
N ALA A 152 -26.21 18.71 -12.92
CA ALA A 152 -25.17 17.99 -12.18
C ALA A 152 -25.39 18.10 -10.66
N LEU A 153 -25.80 19.27 -10.18
CA LEU A 153 -26.09 19.51 -8.77
C LEU A 153 -27.33 18.72 -8.31
N ALA A 154 -28.41 18.75 -9.09
CA ALA A 154 -29.63 18.01 -8.78
C ALA A 154 -29.38 16.50 -8.71
N LYS A 155 -28.60 15.97 -9.66
CA LYS A 155 -28.20 14.56 -9.67
C LYS A 155 -27.34 14.20 -8.45
N GLY A 156 -26.38 15.05 -8.10
CA GLY A 156 -25.55 14.86 -6.90
C GLY A 156 -26.36 14.84 -5.60
N LEU A 157 -27.42 15.63 -5.50
CA LEU A 157 -28.32 15.65 -4.35
C LEU A 157 -29.15 14.36 -4.23
N VAL A 158 -29.61 13.81 -5.36
CA VAL A 158 -30.35 12.53 -5.40
C VAL A 158 -29.43 11.36 -5.05
N ASP A 159 -28.22 11.32 -5.60
CA ASP A 159 -27.24 10.28 -5.29
C ASP A 159 -26.82 10.32 -3.81
N ALA A 160 -26.63 11.53 -3.24
CA ALA A 160 -26.31 11.69 -1.82
C ALA A 160 -27.47 11.26 -0.89
N ALA A 161 -28.72 11.47 -1.30
CA ALA A 161 -29.87 10.99 -0.55
C ALA A 161 -29.98 9.46 -0.56
N ALA A 162 -29.62 8.81 -1.68
CA ALA A 162 -29.59 7.34 -1.80
C ALA A 162 -28.50 6.68 -0.92
N PHE A 163 -27.42 7.41 -0.59
CA PHE A 163 -26.36 6.92 0.30
C PHE A 163 -26.74 6.88 1.78
N ARG A 164 -27.86 7.51 2.18
CA ARG A 164 -28.18 7.71 3.61
C ARG A 164 -28.80 6.49 4.30
N SER A 165 -29.10 5.41 3.57
CA SER A 165 -29.51 4.13 4.15
C SER A 165 -28.40 3.08 3.95
N VAL A 166 -27.55 2.91 4.96
CA VAL A 166 -26.78 1.66 5.09
C VAL A 166 -27.82 0.55 5.23
N PRO A 167 -27.86 -0.47 4.34
CA PRO A 167 -28.84 -1.53 4.47
C PRO A 167 -28.58 -2.29 5.78
N ASP A 168 -29.60 -2.38 6.64
CA ASP A 168 -29.52 -3.01 7.97
C ASP A 168 -28.89 -4.42 7.96
N SER A 169 -29.01 -5.13 6.83
CA SER A 169 -28.38 -6.43 6.60
C SER A 169 -26.84 -6.40 6.67
N SER A 170 -26.21 -5.30 6.26
CA SER A 170 -24.74 -5.15 6.32
C SER A 170 -24.25 -4.88 7.74
N ILE A 171 -25.03 -4.15 8.55
CA ILE A 171 -24.73 -3.92 9.97
C ILE A 171 -24.91 -5.21 10.76
N ALA A 172 -25.98 -5.97 10.48
CA ALA A 172 -26.22 -7.27 11.08
C ALA A 172 -25.09 -8.28 10.77
N ALA A 173 -24.62 -8.33 9.52
CA ALA A 173 -23.52 -9.22 9.12
C ALA A 173 -22.18 -8.89 9.80
N VAL A 174 -21.90 -7.60 10.02
CA VAL A 174 -20.71 -7.17 10.78
C VAL A 174 -20.85 -7.53 12.26
N ALA A 175 -22.06 -7.41 12.83
CA ALA A 175 -22.32 -7.78 14.22
C ALA A 175 -22.17 -9.29 14.46
N THR A 176 -22.62 -10.14 13.53
CA THR A 176 -22.44 -11.60 13.64
C THR A 176 -20.98 -12.01 13.51
N LEU A 177 -20.23 -11.44 12.56
CA LEU A 177 -18.79 -11.68 12.43
C LEU A 177 -18.02 -11.23 13.68
N LEU A 178 -18.43 -10.14 14.32
CA LEU A 178 -17.82 -9.68 15.56
C LEU A 178 -18.10 -10.63 16.74
N ALA A 179 -19.26 -11.28 16.77
CA ALA A 179 -19.60 -12.27 17.78
C ALA A 179 -18.76 -13.55 17.60
N GLU A 180 -18.68 -14.08 16.38
CA GLU A 180 -17.89 -15.27 16.05
C GLU A 180 -16.39 -15.06 16.33
N THR A 181 -15.85 -13.89 15.98
CA THR A 181 -14.44 -13.58 16.25
C THR A 181 -14.11 -13.49 17.74
N LYS A 182 -15.05 -13.01 18.58
CA LYS A 182 -14.89 -13.04 20.04
C LYS A 182 -14.85 -14.46 20.59
N GLU A 183 -15.70 -15.35 20.09
CA GLU A 183 -15.74 -16.75 20.52
C GLU A 183 -14.45 -17.49 20.15
N ILE A 184 -13.95 -17.28 18.93
CA ILE A 184 -12.66 -17.84 18.48
C ILE A 184 -11.50 -17.34 19.35
N LEU A 185 -11.50 -16.06 19.73
CA LEU A 185 -10.45 -15.49 20.57
C LEU A 185 -10.43 -16.13 21.96
N VAL A 186 -11.60 -16.32 22.58
CA VAL A 186 -11.73 -17.00 23.88
C VAL A 186 -11.25 -18.45 23.78
N SER A 187 -11.70 -19.18 22.76
CA SER A 187 -11.28 -20.57 22.53
C SER A 187 -9.77 -20.70 22.34
N THR A 188 -9.16 -19.79 21.57
CA THR A 188 -7.71 -19.75 21.35
C THR A 188 -6.96 -19.48 22.67
N GLY A 189 -7.48 -18.59 23.53
CA GLY A 189 -6.90 -18.36 24.85
C GLY A 189 -6.85 -19.61 25.72
N VAL A 190 -7.96 -20.36 25.76
CA VAL A 190 -8.04 -21.64 26.51
C VAL A 190 -7.05 -22.67 25.97
N ILE A 191 -6.87 -22.76 24.65
CA ILE A 191 -5.90 -23.67 24.03
C ILE A 191 -4.46 -23.27 24.41
N ASN A 192 -4.14 -21.98 24.41
CA ASN A 192 -2.82 -21.49 24.80
C ASN A 192 -2.51 -21.82 26.27
N GLU A 193 -3.45 -21.59 27.18
CA GLU A 193 -3.29 -21.95 28.61
C GLU A 193 -3.04 -23.45 28.80
N ARG A 194 -3.80 -24.30 28.10
CA ARG A 194 -3.59 -25.76 28.13
C ARG A 194 -2.22 -26.16 27.57
N THR A 195 -1.75 -25.49 26.54
CA THR A 195 -0.44 -25.73 25.93
C THR A 195 0.68 -25.36 26.89
N ILE A 196 0.58 -24.20 27.55
CA ILE A 196 1.54 -23.74 28.57
C ILE A 196 1.61 -24.76 29.71
N ALA A 197 0.47 -25.16 30.27
CA ALA A 197 0.41 -26.14 31.35
C ALA A 197 0.99 -27.51 30.95
N ALA A 198 0.85 -27.92 29.69
CA ALA A 198 1.44 -29.16 29.18
C ALA A 198 2.97 -29.06 29.07
N LEU A 199 3.50 -27.90 28.63
CA LEU A 199 4.94 -27.63 28.58
C LEU A 199 5.58 -27.62 29.97
N GLU A 200 4.93 -26.98 30.95
CA GLU A 200 5.39 -26.96 32.34
C GLU A 200 5.49 -28.37 32.93
N ARG A 201 4.45 -29.20 32.75
CA ARG A 201 4.51 -30.61 33.17
C ARG A 201 5.62 -31.38 32.45
N GLY A 202 5.83 -31.12 31.15
CA GLY A 202 6.92 -31.71 30.39
C GLY A 202 8.29 -31.38 30.99
N ASN A 203 8.50 -30.11 31.34
CA ASN A 203 9.73 -29.64 31.99
C ASN A 203 9.93 -30.27 33.37
N GLU A 204 8.88 -30.40 34.18
CA GLU A 204 8.96 -31.09 35.48
C GLU A 204 9.38 -32.56 35.33
N ILE A 205 8.83 -33.26 34.33
CA ILE A 205 9.19 -34.66 34.06
C ILE A 205 10.65 -34.75 33.63
N GLN A 206 11.11 -33.86 32.74
CA GLN A 206 12.51 -33.80 32.32
C GLN A 206 13.45 -33.53 33.50
N ALA A 207 13.10 -32.60 34.40
CA ALA A 207 13.88 -32.32 35.60
C ALA A 207 13.98 -33.53 36.53
N LYS A 208 12.88 -34.27 36.74
CA LYS A 208 12.89 -35.51 37.54
C LYS A 208 13.72 -36.61 36.89
N LEU A 209 13.66 -36.76 35.57
CA LEU A 209 14.49 -37.72 34.84
C LEU A 209 15.98 -37.37 34.94
N LEU A 210 16.33 -36.09 34.84
CA LEU A 210 17.70 -35.63 34.99
C LEU A 210 18.24 -35.94 36.39
N MET A 211 17.50 -35.59 37.45
CA MET A 211 17.87 -35.92 38.83
C MET A 211 18.05 -37.43 39.04
N PHE A 212 17.20 -38.26 38.42
CA PHE A 212 17.32 -39.72 38.51
C PHE A 212 18.61 -40.23 37.84
N LEU A 213 18.97 -39.70 36.67
CA LEU A 213 20.20 -40.07 35.98
C LEU A 213 21.45 -39.62 36.75
N GLU A 214 21.43 -38.43 37.34
CA GLU A 214 22.50 -37.94 38.22
C GLU A 214 22.66 -38.80 39.48
N SER A 215 21.56 -39.30 40.05
CA SER A 215 21.61 -40.19 41.23
C SER A 215 22.15 -41.60 40.96
N LYS A 216 22.34 -41.96 39.67
CA LYS A 216 22.80 -43.27 39.21
C LYS A 216 24.29 -43.29 38.81
N GLN A 217 24.95 -42.12 38.77
CA GLN A 217 26.41 -41.98 38.69
C GLN A 217 27.04 -42.05 40.07
#